data_AF-A0A2P4TDM3-F1
#
_entry.id   AF-A0A2P4TDM3-F1
#
_cell.length_a   1.000
_cell.length_b   1.000
_cell.length_c   1.000
_cell.angle_alpha   90.00
_cell.angle_beta   90.00
_cell.angle_gamma   90.00
#
_symmetry.space_group_name_H-M   'P 1'
#
loop_
_entity.id
_entity.type
_entity.pdbx_description
1 polymer ?
#
loop_
_entity_poly.entity_id
_entity_poly.type
_entity_poly.pdbx_seq_one_letter_code
_entity_poly.pdbx_strand_id
1 'polypeptide(L)'
;MYAPYPTTHIDVDVNTVKQMPPCHEHIYNQRRYMRSELTAFWRANSDEEMSQDPIIHTDESFTPDLNVFQDILHRDTLVKAFLDQIFHLKPGLSLRSTFLAQFLLVLHRKALTLIKYIEDDTQKGKKPFKSLRSLKIDLDLTAEGDLNIIMALAEKIKPGLHSFIFGRPFYISVQERDMLMTF
;
A
#
# COMPACT_ATOMS: atom_id res chain seq x y z
N MET A 1 4.83 12.18 -5.89
CA MET A 1 3.51 11.51 -5.94
C MET A 1 3.28 10.63 -7.17
N TYR A 2 3.98 10.80 -8.30
CA TYR A 2 3.70 10.02 -9.53
C TYR A 2 4.20 8.57 -9.54
N ALA A 3 5.01 8.15 -8.57
CA ALA A 3 5.39 6.74 -8.44
C ALA A 3 4.16 5.85 -8.22
N PRO A 4 4.13 4.61 -8.73
CA PRO A 4 2.98 3.71 -8.55
C PRO A 4 2.83 3.20 -7.10
N TYR A 5 3.91 3.22 -6.31
CA TYR A 5 3.93 2.77 -4.92
C TYR A 5 4.50 3.86 -4.00
N PRO A 6 4.14 3.86 -2.70
CA PRO A 6 4.75 4.76 -1.72
C PRO A 6 6.26 4.48 -1.58
N THR A 7 6.99 5.50 -1.14
CA THR A 7 8.45 5.45 -1.01
C THR A 7 8.89 5.51 0.45
N THR A 8 9.97 4.81 0.77
CA THR A 8 10.69 4.95 2.04
C THR A 8 11.94 5.80 1.79
N HIS A 9 12.12 6.84 2.59
CA HIS A 9 13.33 7.66 2.63
C HIS A 9 14.26 7.09 3.70
N ILE A 10 15.29 6.37 3.28
CA ILE A 10 16.34 5.80 4.15
C ILE A 10 17.57 6.70 4.03
N ASP A 11 17.89 7.41 5.10
CA ASP A 11 19.05 8.28 5.18
C ASP A 11 20.12 7.62 6.06
N VAL A 12 21.24 7.24 5.43
CA VAL A 12 22.33 6.50 6.08
C VAL A 12 23.28 7.39 6.86
N ASP A 13 23.33 8.69 6.54
CA ASP A 13 24.25 9.62 7.20
C ASP A 13 23.72 9.99 8.59
N VAL A 14 22.41 10.17 8.70
CA VAL A 14 21.73 10.43 9.99
C VAL A 14 21.06 9.20 10.59
N ASN A 15 21.14 8.03 9.93
CA ASN A 15 20.47 6.79 10.32
C ASN A 15 18.96 6.95 10.58
N THR A 16 18.27 7.71 9.71
CA THR A 16 16.84 7.91 9.82
C THR A 16 16.08 7.16 8.74
N VAL A 17 14.89 6.70 9.09
CA VAL A 17 13.98 6.04 8.14
C VAL A 17 12.62 6.69 8.27
N LYS A 18 12.16 7.29 7.18
CA LYS A 18 10.81 7.86 7.06
C LYS A 18 10.06 7.17 5.93
N GLN A 19 8.74 7.09 6.05
CA GLN A 19 7.90 6.38 5.09
C GLN A 19 6.75 7.28 4.62
N MET A 20 6.39 7.13 3.36
CA MET A 20 5.13 7.67 2.84
C MET A 20 3.91 6.90 3.39
N PRO A 21 2.70 7.47 3.34
CA PRO A 21 1.47 6.79 3.72
C PRO A 21 1.24 5.47 2.97
N PRO A 22 0.38 4.59 3.50
CA PRO A 22 0.05 3.32 2.85
C PRO A 22 -0.45 3.48 1.40
N CYS A 23 -0.33 2.40 0.61
CA CYS A 23 -0.57 2.43 -0.84
C CYS A 23 -1.93 3.01 -1.25
N HIS A 24 -3.02 2.65 -0.55
CA HIS A 24 -4.36 3.18 -0.86
C HIS A 24 -4.47 4.71 -0.68
N GLU A 25 -3.83 5.27 0.35
CA GLU A 25 -3.77 6.73 0.54
C GLU A 25 -2.87 7.37 -0.49
N HIS A 26 -1.74 6.74 -0.82
CA HIS A 26 -0.83 7.20 -1.86
C HIS A 26 -1.53 7.30 -3.23
N ILE A 27 -2.25 6.26 -3.66
CA ILE A 27 -3.01 6.25 -4.92
C ILE A 27 -4.13 7.30 -4.90
N TYR A 28 -4.85 7.41 -3.79
CA TYR A 28 -5.89 8.42 -3.62
C TYR A 28 -5.33 9.85 -3.75
N ASN A 29 -4.26 10.15 -3.02
CA ASN A 29 -3.61 11.45 -3.05
C ASN A 29 -2.94 11.73 -4.38
N GLN A 30 -2.40 10.71 -5.06
CA GLN A 30 -1.87 10.82 -6.42
C GLN A 30 -2.96 11.26 -7.40
N ARG A 31 -4.15 10.63 -7.36
CA ARG A 31 -5.28 11.00 -8.22
C ARG A 31 -5.74 12.43 -7.93
N ARG A 32 -5.81 12.82 -6.66
CA ARG A 32 -6.23 14.16 -6.23
C ARG A 32 -5.22 15.22 -6.68
N TYR A 33 -3.93 14.96 -6.50
CA TYR A 33 -2.83 15.82 -6.96
C TYR A 33 -2.84 15.98 -8.48
N MET A 34 -2.89 14.87 -9.23
CA MET A 34 -2.91 14.90 -10.70
C MET A 34 -4.11 15.68 -11.24
N ARG A 35 -5.31 15.47 -10.69
CA ARG A 35 -6.52 16.21 -11.10
C ARG A 35 -6.39 17.72 -10.84
N SER A 36 -5.80 18.10 -9.70
CA SER A 36 -5.53 19.50 -9.36
C SER A 36 -4.60 20.15 -10.39
N GLU A 37 -3.47 19.52 -10.68
CA GLU A 37 -2.47 20.04 -11.64
C GLU A 37 -3.06 20.17 -13.06
N LEU A 38 -3.83 19.17 -13.51
CA LEU A 38 -4.50 19.22 -14.82
C LEU A 38 -5.57 20.32 -14.89
N THR A 39 -6.31 20.56 -13.80
CA THR A 39 -7.30 21.64 -13.73
C THR A 39 -6.63 23.01 -13.74
N ALA A 40 -5.52 23.17 -13.03
CA ALA A 40 -4.72 24.39 -13.04
C ALA A 40 -4.15 24.67 -14.44
N PHE A 41 -3.63 23.64 -15.12
CA PHE A 41 -3.16 23.74 -16.50
C PHE A 41 -4.29 24.14 -17.48
N TRP A 42 -5.48 23.58 -17.32
CA TRP A 42 -6.65 23.96 -18.12
C TRP A 42 -7.01 25.44 -17.93
N ARG A 43 -7.13 25.88 -16.68
CA ARG A 43 -7.45 27.29 -16.34
C ARG A 43 -6.40 28.28 -16.84
N ALA A 44 -5.12 27.89 -16.83
CA ALA A 44 -4.03 28.75 -17.30
C ALA A 44 -4.01 28.92 -18.83
N ASN A 45 -4.63 28.02 -19.59
CA ASN A 45 -4.68 28.05 -21.06
C ASN A 45 -6.07 28.45 -21.61
N SER A 46 -7.08 28.62 -20.76
CA SER A 46 -8.38 29.14 -21.16
C SER A 46 -8.36 30.67 -21.07
N ASP A 47 -8.35 31.35 -22.22
CA ASP A 47 -8.43 32.82 -22.34
C ASP A 47 -9.82 33.40 -21.97
N GLU A 48 -10.78 32.54 -21.62
CA GLU A 48 -12.15 32.96 -21.28
C GLU A 48 -12.33 33.04 -19.76
N GLU A 49 -12.81 34.20 -19.31
CA GLU A 49 -13.35 34.48 -17.99
C GLU A 49 -14.53 33.52 -17.75
N MET A 50 -14.23 32.30 -17.31
CA MET A 50 -15.23 31.24 -17.19
C MET A 50 -16.29 31.64 -16.16
N SER A 51 -17.50 31.89 -16.65
CA SER A 51 -18.71 32.02 -15.87
C SER A 51 -18.87 30.81 -14.94
N GLN A 52 -19.09 31.09 -13.66
CA GLN A 52 -19.37 30.10 -12.63
C GLN A 52 -20.63 29.31 -13.01
N ASP A 53 -20.45 28.11 -13.56
CA ASP A 53 -21.53 27.14 -13.75
C ASP A 53 -21.50 26.05 -12.66
N PRO A 54 -22.65 25.43 -12.37
CA PRO A 54 -23.12 25.26 -11.01
C PRO A 54 -22.48 24.05 -10.31
N ILE A 55 -21.90 24.33 -9.14
CA ILE A 55 -21.92 23.50 -7.92
C ILE A 55 -21.95 21.98 -8.20
N ILE A 56 -20.82 21.43 -8.64
CA ILE A 56 -20.37 20.17 -8.07
C ILE A 56 -19.38 20.60 -7.00
N HIS A 57 -19.70 20.40 -5.73
CA HIS A 57 -18.82 20.66 -4.59
C HIS A 57 -17.53 19.83 -4.70
N THR A 58 -16.61 20.22 -5.57
CA THR A 58 -15.23 19.75 -5.56
C THR A 58 -14.46 20.74 -4.74
N ASP A 59 -14.34 20.42 -3.45
CA ASP A 59 -13.43 20.98 -2.44
C ASP A 59 -12.34 21.84 -3.10
N GLU A 60 -12.61 23.15 -3.19
CA GLU A 60 -11.73 24.14 -3.79
C GLU A 60 -10.52 24.30 -2.86
N SER A 61 -9.33 24.15 -3.43
CA SER A 61 -8.01 24.10 -2.76
C SER A 61 -7.61 22.72 -2.18
N PHE A 62 -7.24 21.80 -3.07
CA PHE A 62 -6.32 20.75 -2.65
C PHE A 62 -4.93 21.37 -2.44
N THR A 63 -4.52 21.56 -1.19
CA THR A 63 -3.14 21.89 -0.84
C THR A 63 -2.38 20.58 -0.59
N PRO A 64 -1.35 20.24 -1.38
CA PRO A 64 -0.55 19.06 -1.11
C PRO A 64 0.11 19.19 0.27
N ASP A 65 -0.06 18.19 1.13
CA ASP A 65 0.70 18.11 2.37
C ASP A 65 2.19 17.98 2.02
N LEU A 66 3.00 18.93 2.50
CA LEU A 66 4.44 18.93 2.27
C LEU A 66 5.16 17.90 3.17
N ASN A 67 4.51 17.43 4.23
CA ASN A 67 5.03 16.43 5.17
C ASN A 67 4.64 15.00 4.79
N VAL A 68 4.88 14.63 3.53
CA VAL A 68 4.58 13.28 3.01
C VAL A 68 5.42 12.17 3.64
N PHE A 69 6.55 12.49 4.27
CA PHE A 69 7.41 11.50 4.92
C PHE A 69 7.21 11.54 6.44
N GLN A 70 6.67 10.44 6.98
CA GLN A 70 6.35 10.28 8.39
C GLN A 70 7.22 9.19 9.02
N ASP A 71 7.35 9.21 10.35
CA ASP A 71 8.10 8.19 11.08
C ASP A 71 7.37 6.83 11.03
N ILE A 72 8.13 5.73 11.12
CA ILE A 72 7.57 4.37 11.11
C ILE A 72 6.84 4.11 12.43
N LEU A 73 5.52 3.90 12.35
CA LEU A 73 4.63 3.74 13.50
C LEU A 73 4.64 2.33 14.12
N HIS A 74 5.01 1.31 13.36
CA HIS A 74 4.80 -0.09 13.74
C HIS A 74 6.08 -0.92 13.71
N ARG A 75 6.25 -1.78 14.72
CA ARG A 75 7.31 -2.79 14.75
C ARG A 75 6.81 -4.09 14.13
N ASP A 76 7.70 -4.81 13.47
CA ASP A 76 7.47 -6.16 12.94
C ASP A 76 8.16 -7.22 13.80
N THR A 77 7.78 -8.49 13.63
CA THR A 77 8.42 -9.62 14.29
C THR A 77 9.15 -10.52 13.29
N LEU A 78 8.69 -10.59 12.04
CA LEU A 78 9.28 -11.45 11.01
C LEU A 78 10.70 -11.02 10.63
N VAL A 79 10.91 -9.74 10.34
CA VAL A 79 12.23 -9.22 9.94
C VAL A 79 13.15 -9.19 11.15
N LYS A 80 12.62 -8.79 12.31
CA LYS A 80 13.36 -8.88 13.58
C LYS A 80 13.89 -10.30 13.84
N ALA A 81 13.03 -11.32 13.81
CA ALA A 81 13.43 -12.70 14.07
C ALA A 81 14.42 -13.22 13.03
N PHE A 82 14.24 -12.85 11.75
CA PHE A 82 15.18 -13.18 10.68
C PHE A 82 16.56 -12.59 10.93
N LEU A 83 16.64 -11.28 11.24
CA LEU A 83 17.89 -10.58 11.51
C LEU A 83 18.58 -11.11 12.77
N ASP A 84 17.82 -11.42 13.82
CA ASP A 84 18.35 -12.01 15.05
C ASP A 84 19.01 -13.37 14.76
N GLN A 85 18.51 -14.16 13.79
CA GLN A 85 19.02 -15.52 13.52
C GLN A 85 20.11 -15.58 12.44
N ILE A 86 20.00 -14.81 11.36
CA ILE A 86 20.87 -14.98 10.16
C ILE A 86 22.37 -14.79 10.46
N PHE A 87 22.71 -13.91 11.40
CA PHE A 87 24.10 -13.60 11.73
C PHE A 87 24.79 -14.67 12.58
N HIS A 88 24.02 -15.62 13.15
CA HIS A 88 24.58 -16.82 13.80
C HIS A 88 25.15 -17.82 12.79
N LEU A 89 24.74 -17.74 11.51
CA LEU A 89 25.24 -18.60 10.45
C LEU A 89 26.67 -18.21 10.04
N LYS A 90 27.52 -19.22 9.85
CA LYS A 90 28.92 -19.04 9.44
C LYS A 90 29.02 -18.23 8.13
N PRO A 91 29.82 -17.14 8.11
CA PRO A 91 30.14 -16.44 6.86
C PRO A 91 31.04 -17.31 5.96
N GLY A 92 31.09 -17.01 4.66
CA GLY A 92 31.93 -17.72 3.68
C GLY A 92 31.36 -19.06 3.18
N LEU A 93 30.24 -19.52 3.74
CA LEU A 93 29.41 -20.60 3.20
C LEU A 93 28.12 -20.01 2.61
N SER A 94 27.46 -20.72 1.70
CA SER A 94 26.18 -20.33 1.10
C SER A 94 24.97 -20.44 2.05
N LEU A 95 25.20 -20.55 3.37
CA LEU A 95 24.14 -20.73 4.38
C LEU A 95 23.24 -19.50 4.47
N ARG A 96 23.82 -18.29 4.52
CA ARG A 96 23.04 -17.03 4.65
C ARG A 96 22.14 -16.79 3.44
N SER A 97 22.62 -17.07 2.23
CA SER A 97 21.82 -16.96 1.01
C SER A 97 20.69 -17.99 0.96
N THR A 98 20.96 -19.23 1.37
CA THR A 98 19.92 -20.28 1.44
C THR A 98 18.85 -19.94 2.47
N PHE A 99 19.25 -19.46 3.65
CA PHE A 99 18.33 -19.04 4.70
C PHE A 99 17.49 -17.81 4.28
N LEU A 100 18.11 -16.83 3.62
CA LEU A 100 17.41 -15.70 3.02
C LEU A 100 16.38 -16.15 1.98
N ALA A 101 16.74 -17.08 1.09
CA ALA A 101 15.81 -17.60 0.08
C ALA A 101 14.62 -18.32 0.72
N GLN A 102 14.84 -19.07 1.80
CA GLN A 102 13.77 -19.71 2.57
C GLN A 102 12.85 -18.67 3.24
N PHE A 103 13.42 -17.63 3.83
CA PHE A 103 12.66 -16.53 4.42
C PHE A 103 11.78 -15.84 3.37
N LEU A 104 12.34 -15.48 2.22
CA LEU A 104 11.61 -14.88 1.11
C LEU A 104 10.50 -15.81 0.60
N LEU A 105 10.74 -17.13 0.52
CA LEU A 105 9.73 -18.10 0.11
C LEU A 105 8.54 -18.12 1.07
N VAL A 106 8.79 -18.07 2.38
CA VAL A 106 7.72 -18.01 3.39
C VAL A 106 6.92 -16.72 3.27
N LEU A 107 7.58 -15.57 3.05
CA LEU A 107 6.88 -14.30 2.82
C LEU A 107 5.94 -14.37 1.60
N HIS A 108 6.41 -14.90 0.47
CA HIS A 108 5.59 -15.05 -0.74
C HIS A 108 4.42 -16.02 -0.53
N ARG A 109 4.63 -17.12 0.20
CA ARG A 109 3.55 -18.06 0.52
C ARG A 109 2.50 -17.42 1.42
N LYS A 110 2.91 -16.70 2.48
CA LYS A 110 1.98 -15.93 3.33
C LYS A 110 1.19 -14.89 2.51
N ALA A 111 1.85 -14.18 1.59
CA ALA A 111 1.17 -13.24 0.70
C ALA A 111 0.13 -13.92 -0.19
N LEU A 112 0.48 -15.05 -0.81
CA LEU A 112 -0.46 -15.81 -1.65
C LEU A 112 -1.64 -16.37 -0.83
N THR A 113 -1.38 -16.88 0.37
CA THR A 113 -2.44 -17.35 1.28
C THR A 113 -3.36 -16.21 1.69
N LEU A 114 -2.82 -15.02 1.98
CA LEU A 114 -3.60 -13.83 2.28
C LEU A 114 -4.51 -13.45 1.10
N ILE A 115 -3.98 -13.46 -0.13
CA ILE A 115 -4.77 -13.19 -1.34
C ILE A 115 -5.94 -14.18 -1.44
N LYS A 116 -5.65 -15.48 -1.27
CA LYS A 116 -6.67 -16.53 -1.36
C LYS A 116 -7.73 -16.40 -0.27
N TYR A 117 -7.31 -16.10 0.96
CA TYR A 117 -8.23 -15.86 2.07
C TYR A 117 -9.22 -14.74 1.73
N ILE A 118 -8.73 -13.60 1.22
CA ILE A 118 -9.59 -12.46 0.84
C ILE A 118 -10.49 -12.82 -0.34
N GLU A 119 -9.95 -13.48 -1.37
CA GLU A 119 -10.74 -13.92 -2.53
C GLU A 119 -11.90 -14.81 -2.10
N ASP A 120 -11.65 -15.82 -1.28
CA ASP A 120 -12.68 -16.78 -0.91
C ASP A 120 -13.71 -16.18 0.07
N ASP A 121 -13.26 -15.37 1.04
CA ASP A 121 -14.14 -14.67 2.00
C ASP A 121 -15.12 -13.71 1.29
N THR A 122 -14.63 -13.03 0.25
CA THR A 122 -15.41 -12.01 -0.47
C THR A 122 -16.12 -12.51 -1.72
N GLN A 123 -16.02 -13.82 -2.03
CA GLN A 123 -16.46 -14.38 -3.32
C GLN A 123 -15.86 -13.63 -4.50
N LYS A 124 -14.53 -13.46 -4.48
CA LYS A 124 -13.72 -12.73 -5.45
C LYS A 124 -14.16 -11.28 -5.60
N GLY A 125 -14.31 -10.58 -4.47
CA GLY A 125 -14.69 -9.16 -4.44
C GLY A 125 -16.17 -8.86 -4.66
N LYS A 126 -17.04 -9.86 -4.86
CA LYS A 126 -18.50 -9.66 -4.97
C LYS A 126 -19.12 -9.09 -3.70
N LYS A 127 -18.55 -9.41 -2.54
CA LYS A 127 -18.96 -8.91 -1.24
C LYS A 127 -17.85 -8.01 -0.67
N PRO A 128 -18.18 -6.96 0.10
CA PRO A 128 -17.17 -6.19 0.79
C PRO A 128 -16.43 -7.06 1.81
N PHE A 129 -15.14 -6.79 2.02
CA PHE A 129 -14.35 -7.44 3.05
C PHE A 129 -14.82 -7.02 4.45
N LYS A 130 -15.06 -7.99 5.35
CA LYS A 130 -15.74 -7.72 6.64
C LYS A 130 -14.88 -7.93 7.88
N SER A 131 -13.90 -8.83 7.89
CA SER A 131 -13.17 -9.18 9.11
C SER A 131 -11.66 -9.23 8.94
N LEU A 132 -11.02 -8.07 9.06
CA LEU A 132 -9.57 -7.98 9.18
C LEU A 132 -9.07 -8.71 10.44
N ARG A 133 -9.85 -8.69 11.53
CA ARG A 133 -9.48 -9.34 12.79
C ARG A 133 -9.30 -10.85 12.62
N SER A 134 -10.24 -11.53 11.97
CA SER A 134 -10.16 -12.98 11.74
C SER A 134 -8.93 -13.32 10.90
N LEU A 135 -8.72 -12.60 9.79
CA LEU A 135 -7.57 -12.77 8.92
C LEU A 135 -6.24 -12.64 9.69
N LYS A 136 -6.11 -11.62 10.54
CA LYS A 136 -4.90 -11.40 11.35
C LYS A 136 -4.61 -12.56 12.31
N ILE A 137 -5.64 -13.16 12.89
CA ILE A 137 -5.50 -14.29 13.81
C ILE A 137 -5.17 -15.57 13.03
N ASP A 138 -5.95 -15.88 12.01
CA ASP A 138 -5.85 -17.13 11.26
C ASP A 138 -4.51 -17.27 10.50
N LEU A 139 -3.96 -16.15 10.02
CA LEU A 139 -2.70 -16.14 9.24
C LEU A 139 -1.45 -15.86 10.07
N ASP A 140 -1.60 -15.73 11.39
CA ASP A 140 -0.53 -15.35 12.31
C ASP A 140 0.13 -14.02 11.87
N LEU A 141 -0.70 -12.98 11.74
CA LEU A 141 -0.37 -11.60 11.34
C LEU A 141 -0.96 -10.60 12.33
N THR A 142 -0.86 -10.91 13.63
CA THR A 142 -1.42 -10.07 14.69
C THR A 142 -0.67 -8.75 14.85
N ALA A 143 0.65 -8.77 14.65
CA ALA A 143 1.49 -7.58 14.61
C ALA A 143 1.27 -6.78 13.33
N GLU A 144 1.05 -5.46 13.48
CA GLU A 144 0.73 -4.59 12.35
C GLU A 144 1.88 -4.46 11.35
N GLY A 145 3.13 -4.45 11.82
CA GLY A 145 4.31 -4.43 10.94
C GLY A 145 4.39 -5.67 10.04
N ASP A 146 4.11 -6.86 10.59
CA ASP A 146 4.10 -8.11 9.83
C ASP A 146 2.95 -8.14 8.81
N LEU A 147 1.76 -7.69 9.22
CA LEU A 147 0.63 -7.52 8.31
C LEU A 147 1.00 -6.59 7.15
N ASN A 148 1.61 -5.44 7.43
CA ASN A 148 1.99 -4.46 6.41
C ASN A 148 3.01 -5.04 5.41
N ILE A 149 3.98 -5.84 5.86
CA ILE A 149 4.93 -6.51 4.96
C ILE A 149 4.20 -7.47 4.02
N ILE A 150 3.35 -8.34 4.58
CA ILE A 150 2.63 -9.35 3.77
C ILE A 150 1.61 -8.68 2.85
N MET A 151 0.89 -7.66 3.31
CA MET A 151 -0.04 -6.87 2.51
C MET A 151 0.67 -6.15 1.35
N ALA A 152 1.84 -5.56 1.60
CA ALA A 152 2.61 -4.89 0.53
C ALA A 152 3.09 -5.88 -0.55
N LEU A 153 3.51 -7.08 -0.16
CA LEU A 153 3.84 -8.15 -1.10
C LEU A 153 2.60 -8.61 -1.88
N ALA A 154 1.47 -8.79 -1.18
CA ALA A 154 0.22 -9.20 -1.80
C ALA A 154 -0.27 -8.16 -2.82
N GLU A 155 -0.20 -6.86 -2.50
CA GLU A 155 -0.54 -5.75 -3.40
C GLU A 155 0.34 -5.74 -4.65
N LYS A 156 1.65 -6.02 -4.50
CA LYS A 156 2.57 -6.08 -5.63
C LYS A 156 2.27 -7.25 -6.58
N ILE A 157 1.75 -8.36 -6.04
CA ILE A 157 1.36 -9.56 -6.81
C ILE A 157 -0.03 -9.38 -7.43
N LYS A 158 -0.98 -8.84 -6.65
CA LYS A 158 -2.36 -8.58 -7.04
C LYS A 158 -2.76 -7.16 -6.60
N PRO A 159 -2.65 -6.17 -7.51
CA PRO A 159 -3.00 -4.77 -7.21
C PRO A 159 -4.48 -4.59 -6.85
N GLY A 160 -4.77 -3.58 -6.02
CA GLY A 160 -6.11 -3.18 -5.63
C GLY A 160 -6.60 -3.76 -4.29
N LEU A 161 -5.81 -4.60 -3.61
CA LEU A 161 -6.18 -5.21 -2.33
C LEU A 161 -6.23 -4.17 -1.21
N HIS A 162 -5.24 -3.28 -1.13
CA HIS A 162 -5.21 -2.21 -0.14
C HIS A 162 -6.43 -1.28 -0.28
N SER A 163 -6.76 -0.87 -1.51
CA SER A 163 -7.95 -0.06 -1.78
C SER A 163 -9.25 -0.79 -1.42
N PHE A 164 -9.31 -2.10 -1.66
CA PHE A 164 -10.50 -2.91 -1.33
C PHE A 164 -10.73 -3.11 0.16
N ILE A 165 -9.66 -3.34 0.92
CA ILE A 165 -9.73 -3.63 2.36
C ILE A 165 -9.82 -2.35 3.19
N PHE A 166 -9.01 -1.34 2.84
CA PHE A 166 -8.83 -0.14 3.67
C PHE A 166 -9.40 1.13 3.02
N GLY A 167 -9.64 1.12 1.70
CA GLY A 167 -10.23 2.25 1.02
C GLY A 167 -11.64 2.52 1.51
N ARG A 168 -11.99 3.80 1.65
CA ARG A 168 -13.40 4.17 1.94
C ARG A 168 -14.26 3.80 0.73
N PRO A 169 -15.54 3.39 0.92
CA PRO A 169 -16.40 2.89 -0.16
C PRO A 169 -16.57 3.82 -1.38
N PHE A 170 -16.37 5.13 -1.19
CA PHE A 170 -16.49 6.18 -2.20
C PHE A 170 -15.19 6.43 -3.02
N TYR A 171 -14.07 5.81 -2.66
CA TYR A 171 -12.76 6.07 -3.29
C TYR A 171 -12.23 4.94 -4.17
N ILE A 172 -12.87 3.77 -4.12
CA ILE A 172 -12.54 2.63 -4.99
C ILE A 172 -13.04 2.95 -6.40
N SER A 173 -12.12 3.08 -7.35
CA SER A 173 -12.46 3.28 -8.76
C SER A 173 -13.13 2.03 -9.34
N VAL A 174 -13.95 2.21 -10.38
CA VAL A 174 -14.58 1.11 -11.12
C VAL A 174 -13.52 0.12 -11.63
N GLN A 175 -12.36 0.62 -12.08
CA GLN A 175 -11.21 -0.20 -12.49
C GLN A 175 -10.63 -1.08 -11.36
N GLU A 176 -10.53 -0.58 -10.13
CA GLU A 176 -10.05 -1.38 -8.99
C GLU A 176 -11.05 -2.47 -8.59
N ARG A 177 -12.35 -2.21 -8.72
CA ARG A 177 -13.38 -3.26 -8.55
C ARG A 177 -13.30 -4.30 -9.65
N ASP A 178 -13.14 -3.87 -10.91
CA ASP A 178 -13.08 -4.77 -12.06
C ASP A 178 -11.83 -5.66 -12.04
N MET A 179 -10.69 -5.16 -11.55
CA MET A 179 -9.47 -5.96 -11.34
C MET A 179 -9.61 -7.03 -10.26
N LEU A 180 -10.51 -6.84 -9.28
CA LEU A 180 -10.83 -7.86 -8.29
C LEU A 180 -11.80 -8.91 -8.82
N MET A 181 -12.64 -8.53 -9.79
CA MET A 181 -13.67 -9.35 -10.42
C MET A 181 -13.17 -10.16 -11.63
N THR A 182 -12.07 -9.75 -12.25
CA THR A 182 -11.46 -10.53 -13.33
C THR A 182 -10.69 -11.70 -12.73
N PHE A 183 -11.03 -12.91 -13.23
CA PHE A 183 -10.61 -14.29 -12.85
C PHE A 183 -11.48 -15.02 -11.82
#